data_AF-A0A2R6NF12-F1
#
_entry.id   AF-A0A2R6NF12-F1
#
_cell.length_a   1.000
_cell.length_b   1.000
_cell.length_c   1.000
_cell.angle_alpha   90.00
_cell.angle_beta   90.00
_cell.angle_gamma   90.00
#
_symmetry.space_group_name_H-M   'P 1'
#
loop_
_entity.id
_entity.type
_entity.pdbx_description
1 polymer ?
#
loop_
_entity_poly.entity_id
_entity_poly.type
_entity_poly.pdbx_seq_one_letter_code
_entity_poly.pdbx_strand_id
1 'polypeptide(L)'
;MQQPTLTNIHIRSPEDAHKVFYAVQLGLLPEITRRLDAQERKQLASGNVYCWADKPAGETHTFEAGGSGQSTRAGLGMQAGQPPAYEFTIERWTEGLSWSASRIRE
;
A
#
# COMPACT_ATOMS: atom_id res chain seq x y z
N MET A 1 -14.42 -1.13 3.75
CA MET A 1 -13.66 -0.35 4.75
C MET A 1 -12.24 -0.87 4.74
N GLN A 2 -11.29 0.01 4.52
CA GLN A 2 -9.86 -0.28 4.47
C GLN A 2 -9.35 -0.49 5.90
N GLN A 3 -8.65 -1.60 6.11
CA GLN A 3 -8.15 -2.02 7.42
C GLN A 3 -6.64 -1.79 7.51
N PRO A 4 -6.09 -1.65 8.72
CA PRO A 4 -4.64 -1.65 8.90
C PRO A 4 -4.02 -2.93 8.36
N THR A 5 -2.83 -2.84 7.75
CA THR A 5 -2.05 -4.01 7.32
C THR A 5 -1.71 -4.89 8.53
N LEU A 6 -1.35 -4.26 9.65
CA LEU A 6 -1.17 -4.91 10.95
C LEU A 6 -1.73 -4.02 12.06
N THR A 7 -2.05 -4.64 13.20
CA THR A 7 -2.51 -3.95 14.41
C THR A 7 -1.70 -4.43 15.61
N ASN A 8 -1.54 -3.57 16.62
CA ASN A 8 -0.78 -3.85 17.83
C ASN A 8 0.67 -4.30 17.58
N ILE A 9 1.32 -3.74 16.55
CA ILE A 9 2.71 -4.03 16.18
C ILE A 9 3.57 -2.77 16.33
N HIS A 10 4.82 -2.97 16.77
CA HIS A 10 5.83 -1.92 16.81
C HIS A 10 7.04 -2.32 15.95
N ILE A 11 7.32 -1.53 14.91
CA ILE A 11 8.47 -1.72 14.01
C ILE A 11 9.70 -1.09 14.66
N ARG A 12 10.68 -1.91 15.04
CA ARG A 12 11.89 -1.45 15.73
C ARG A 12 13.13 -1.47 14.85
N SER A 13 13.11 -2.25 13.79
CA SER A 13 14.25 -2.42 12.91
C SER A 13 13.82 -2.41 11.44
N PRO A 14 14.75 -2.11 10.51
CA PRO A 14 14.50 -2.28 9.08
C PRO A 14 14.13 -3.72 8.71
N GLU A 15 14.64 -4.72 9.43
CA GLU A 15 14.32 -6.12 9.21
C GLU A 15 12.83 -6.43 9.46
N ASP A 16 12.24 -5.83 10.50
CA ASP A 16 10.81 -5.96 10.77
C ASP A 16 9.97 -5.38 9.62
N ALA A 17 10.37 -4.22 9.10
CA ALA A 17 9.71 -3.62 7.94
C ALA A 17 9.81 -4.49 6.69
N HIS A 18 10.97 -5.10 6.42
CA HIS A 18 11.14 -6.03 5.29
C HIS A 18 10.20 -7.24 5.37
N LYS A 19 9.98 -7.79 6.57
CA LYS A 19 9.02 -8.90 6.77
C LYS A 19 7.60 -8.46 6.42
N VAL A 20 7.21 -7.26 6.82
CA VAL A 20 5.89 -6.70 6.48
C VAL A 20 5.76 -6.53 4.97
N PHE A 21 6.76 -5.94 4.30
CA PHE A 21 6.74 -5.76 2.85
C PHE A 21 6.65 -7.10 2.11
N TYR A 22 7.43 -8.09 2.52
CA TYR A 22 7.40 -9.41 1.90
C TYR A 22 6.04 -10.09 2.07
N ALA A 23 5.45 -10.01 3.27
CA ALA A 23 4.12 -10.58 3.52
C ALA A 23 3.01 -9.88 2.73
N VAL A 24 3.08 -8.55 2.56
CA VAL A 24 2.16 -7.79 1.69
C VAL A 24 2.34 -8.17 0.23
N GLN A 25 3.58 -8.28 -0.25
CA GLN A 25 3.90 -8.68 -1.62
C GLN A 25 3.35 -10.09 -1.95
N LEU A 26 3.38 -11.01 -0.98
CA LEU A 26 2.81 -12.34 -1.11
C LEU A 26 1.27 -12.38 -1.03
N GLY A 27 0.62 -11.25 -0.73
CA GLY A 27 -0.84 -11.18 -0.53
C GLY A 27 -1.32 -11.77 0.81
N LEU A 28 -0.41 -12.04 1.75
CA LEU A 28 -0.75 -12.56 3.08
C LEU A 28 -1.31 -11.48 4.01
N LEU A 29 -0.90 -10.23 3.80
CA LEU A 29 -1.37 -9.07 4.55
C LEU A 29 -2.07 -8.09 3.61
N PRO A 30 -3.11 -7.37 4.07
CA PRO A 30 -3.84 -6.44 3.23
C PRO A 30 -2.99 -5.20 2.90
N GLU A 31 -2.87 -4.92 1.60
CA GLU A 31 -2.25 -3.71 1.07
C GLU A 31 -3.24 -2.55 1.04
N ILE A 32 -2.74 -1.35 1.33
CA ILE A 32 -3.49 -0.10 1.22
C ILE A 32 -3.46 0.39 -0.23
N THR A 33 -4.61 0.37 -0.91
CA THR A 33 -4.71 0.71 -2.34
C THR A 33 -5.23 2.13 -2.60
N ARG A 34 -5.88 2.74 -1.63
CA ARG A 34 -6.42 4.11 -1.72
C ARG A 34 -6.21 4.88 -0.42
N ARG A 35 -6.42 6.20 -0.46
CA ARG A 35 -6.40 7.04 0.73
C ARG A 35 -7.52 6.66 1.69
N LEU A 36 -7.24 6.79 3.00
CA LEU A 36 -8.24 6.58 4.05
C LEU A 36 -9.33 7.64 4.01
N ASP A 37 -10.57 7.18 4.13
CA ASP A 37 -11.75 8.02 4.31
C ASP A 37 -11.84 8.60 5.73
N ALA A 38 -12.75 9.55 5.95
CA ALA A 38 -12.92 10.20 7.26
C ALA A 38 -13.22 9.21 8.40
N GLN A 39 -13.98 8.15 8.15
CA GLN A 39 -14.30 7.14 9.15
C GLN A 39 -13.11 6.21 9.43
N GLU A 40 -12.29 5.91 8.44
CA GLU A 40 -11.11 5.06 8.57
C GLU A 40 -9.98 5.80 9.30
N ARG A 41 -9.84 7.11 9.04
CA ARG A 41 -8.93 7.98 9.81
C ARG A 41 -9.29 8.05 11.29
N LYS A 42 -10.58 8.02 11.64
CA LYS A 42 -11.02 7.97 13.05
C LYS A 42 -10.60 6.68 13.77
N GLN A 43 -10.25 5.62 13.03
CA GLN A 43 -9.82 4.34 13.59
C GLN A 43 -8.30 4.23 13.71
N LEU A 44 -7.55 5.28 13.38
CA LEU A 44 -6.11 5.32 13.58
C LEU A 44 -5.80 5.19 15.08
N ALA A 45 -4.96 4.21 15.40
CA ALA A 45 -4.57 3.90 16.77
C ALA A 45 -3.09 3.53 16.82
N SER A 46 -2.51 3.64 18.02
CA SER A 46 -1.15 3.21 18.26
C SER A 46 -0.99 1.72 17.93
N GLY A 47 0.11 1.38 17.25
CA GLY A 47 0.39 0.02 16.80
C GLY A 47 -0.30 -0.39 15.49
N ASN A 48 -1.08 0.49 14.86
CA ASN A 48 -1.54 0.27 13.49
C ASN A 48 -0.39 0.50 12.51
N VAL A 49 -0.24 -0.42 11.55
CA VAL A 49 0.74 -0.33 10.47
C VAL A 49 0.00 -0.35 9.14
N TYR A 50 0.38 0.56 8.25
CA TYR A 50 -0.22 0.72 6.92
C TYR A 50 0.88 0.62 5.87
N CYS A 51 0.73 -0.30 4.91
CA CYS A 51 1.66 -0.52 3.83
C CYS A 51 0.98 -0.33 2.47
N TRP A 52 1.58 0.44 1.58
CA TRP A 52 1.10 0.66 0.21
C TRP A 52 2.27 0.61 -0.78
N ALA A 53 1.99 0.19 -2.01
CA ALA A 53 2.91 0.36 -3.12
C ALA A 53 2.44 1.49 -4.04
N ASP A 54 3.39 2.17 -4.67
CA ASP A 54 3.10 3.03 -5.81
C ASP A 54 2.90 2.11 -7.02
N LYS A 55 1.67 2.03 -7.53
CA LYS A 55 1.33 1.18 -8.67
C LYS A 55 1.02 2.07 -9.88
N PRO A 56 1.71 1.88 -11.02
CA PRO A 56 1.27 2.50 -12.25
C PRO A 56 -0.08 1.88 -12.66
N ALA A 57 -0.99 2.72 -13.14
CA ALA A 57 -2.33 2.31 -13.54
C ALA A 57 -2.31 1.09 -14.48
N GLY A 58 -2.79 -0.05 -13.98
CA GLY A 58 -2.95 -1.28 -14.75
C GLY A 58 -2.18 -2.51 -14.28
N GLU A 59 -1.28 -2.41 -13.29
CA GLU A 59 -0.53 -3.58 -12.80
C GLU A 59 -1.14 -4.13 -11.50
N THR A 60 -2.12 -5.03 -11.64
CA THR A 60 -2.62 -5.83 -10.50
C THR A 60 -1.73 -7.05 -10.34
N HIS A 61 -0.73 -6.97 -9.45
CA HIS A 61 0.04 -8.14 -9.03
C HIS A 61 -0.83 -9.05 -8.13
N THR A 62 -1.62 -9.91 -8.75
CA THR A 62 -2.24 -11.05 -8.07
C THR A 62 -1.22 -12.17 -8.07
N PHE A 63 -0.56 -12.40 -6.94
CA PHE A 63 0.28 -13.58 -6.76
C PHE A 63 -0.62 -14.75 -6.35
N GLU A 64 -1.01 -15.58 -7.31
CA GLU A 64 -1.74 -16.81 -7.05
C GLU A 64 -0.82 -17.81 -6.33
N ALA A 65 -1.21 -18.21 -5.12
CA ALA A 65 -0.51 -19.22 -4.35
C ALA A 65 -0.71 -20.62 -4.98
N GLY A 66 0.08 -20.92 -6.01
CA GLY A 66 0.13 -22.24 -6.64
C GLY A 66 -0.14 -22.22 -8.14
N GLY A 67 0.76 -21.66 -8.93
CA GLY A 67 0.68 -21.74 -10.39
C GLY A 67 1.76 -20.91 -11.05
N SER A 68 2.35 -21.43 -12.11
CA SER A 68 3.40 -20.80 -12.93
C SER A 68 3.24 -19.29 -13.06
N GLY A 69 4.17 -18.54 -12.48
CA GLY A 69 4.20 -17.08 -12.53
C GLY A 69 4.22 -16.58 -13.97
N GLN A 70 3.05 -16.19 -14.47
CA GLN A 70 2.93 -15.33 -15.63
C GLN A 70 2.29 -14.05 -15.11
N SER A 71 3.09 -12.99 -15.01
CA SER A 71 2.56 -11.63 -14.92
C SER A 71 1.78 -11.40 -16.22
N THR A 72 0.48 -11.69 -16.19
CA THR A 72 -0.39 -11.35 -17.31
C THR A 72 -0.47 -9.83 -17.34
N ARG A 73 0.39 -9.21 -18.17
CA ARG A 73 0.12 -7.87 -18.70
C ARG A 73 -1.27 -7.94 -19.29
N ALA A 74 -2.27 -7.47 -18.55
CA ALA A 74 -3.56 -7.17 -19.12
C ALA A 74 -3.31 -6.11 -20.19
N GLY A 75 -3.18 -6.57 -21.43
CA GLY A 75 -3.14 -5.72 -22.60
C GLY A 75 -4.48 -5.03 -22.75
N LEU A 76 -4.67 -3.95 -22.00
CA LEU A 76 -5.67 -2.95 -22.33
C LEU A 76 -5.03 -2.02 -23.35
N GLY A 77 -5.63 -2.01 -24.53
CA GLY A 77 -5.11 -1.36 -25.72
C GLY A 77 -4.66 0.07 -25.45
N MET A 78 -3.47 0.39 -25.94
CA MET A 78 -3.03 1.75 -26.20
C MET A 78 -3.99 2.39 -27.21
N GLN A 79 -5.09 2.98 -26.74
CA GLN A 79 -5.90 3.87 -27.54
C GLN A 79 -5.20 5.24 -27.55
N ALA A 80 -4.50 5.53 -28.65
CA ALA A 80 -3.81 6.79 -28.87
C ALA A 80 -4.78 7.98 -28.67
N GLY A 81 -4.57 8.76 -27.62
CA GLY A 81 -5.34 9.98 -27.34
C GLY A 81 -5.95 10.08 -25.93
N GLN A 82 -6.00 8.99 -25.17
CA GLN A 82 -6.37 9.07 -23.75
C GLN A 82 -5.10 9.42 -22.94
N PRO A 83 -5.04 10.53 -22.18
CA PRO A 83 -3.96 10.70 -21.21
C PRO A 83 -3.94 9.47 -20.29
N PRO A 84 -2.76 8.95 -19.88
CA PRO A 84 -2.72 7.86 -18.90
C PRO A 84 -3.60 8.31 -17.74
N ALA A 85 -4.55 7.46 -17.34
CA ALA A 85 -5.39 7.76 -16.20
C ALA A 85 -4.44 8.20 -15.08
N TYR A 86 -4.54 9.46 -14.68
CA TYR A 86 -3.77 10.03 -13.58
C TYR A 86 -4.34 9.34 -12.34
N GLU A 87 -3.92 8.10 -12.12
CA GLU A 87 -4.41 7.35 -11.00
C GLU A 87 -3.81 8.00 -9.77
N PHE A 88 -4.67 8.44 -8.86
CA PHE A 88 -4.28 9.10 -7.63
C PHE A 88 -3.58 8.08 -6.73
N THR A 89 -2.29 7.83 -6.97
CA THR A 89 -1.48 7.01 -6.09
C THR A 89 -1.21 7.77 -4.79
N ILE A 90 -0.94 7.00 -3.72
CA ILE A 90 -0.64 7.59 -2.42
C ILE A 90 0.84 7.99 -2.41
N GLU A 91 1.19 9.10 -3.06
CA GLU A 91 2.58 9.61 -3.03
C GLU A 91 3.02 10.03 -1.63
N ARG A 92 2.04 10.48 -0.83
CA ARG A 92 2.23 10.95 0.55
C ARG A 92 1.09 10.49 1.42
N TRP A 93 1.42 9.91 2.57
CA TRP A 93 0.46 9.57 3.60
C TRP A 93 -0.14 10.84 4.22
N THR A 94 -1.46 10.87 4.38
CA THR A 94 -2.18 11.98 5.00
C THR A 94 -3.28 11.45 5.90
N GLU A 95 -3.16 11.71 7.19
CA GLU A 95 -4.10 11.20 8.20
C GLU A 95 -4.93 12.28 8.89
N GLY A 96 -4.66 13.57 8.60
CA GLY A 96 -5.37 14.69 9.22
C GLY A 96 -4.88 15.04 10.63
N LEU A 97 -3.75 14.47 11.07
CA LEU A 97 -3.07 14.84 12.30
C LEU A 97 -1.97 15.88 12.02
N SER A 98 -1.64 16.67 13.04
CA SER A 98 -0.54 17.63 13.00
C SER A 98 0.74 16.97 13.50
N TRP A 99 1.78 16.97 12.66
CA TRP A 99 3.09 16.39 12.97
C TRP A 99 4.13 17.46 13.23
N SER A 100 5.04 17.21 14.18
CA SER A 100 6.27 17.98 14.31
C SER A 100 7.19 17.73 13.12
N ALA A 101 8.20 18.59 12.92
CA ALA A 101 9.24 18.34 11.93
C ALA A 101 9.90 16.95 12.15
N SER A 102 10.25 16.27 11.05
CA SER A 102 10.82 14.92 11.09
C SER A 102 12.17 14.88 11.83
N ARG A 103 12.51 13.69 12.34
CA ARG A 103 13.80 13.38 12.97
C ARG A 103 14.24 11.99 12.51
N ILE A 104 15.54 11.82 12.29
CA ILE A 104 16.13 10.53 11.95
C ILE A 104 16.33 9.73 13.25
N ARG A 105 15.94 8.46 13.22
CA ARG A 105 16.14 7.49 14.30
C ARG A 105 16.78 6.24 13.67
N GLU A 106 17.75 5.66 14.37
CA GLU A 106 18.41 4.41 14.00
C GLU A 106 17.58 3.19 14.41
#